data_AF-A0A2A5MLB7-F1
#
_entry.id   AF-A0A2A5MLB7-F1
#
_cell.length_a   1.000
_cell.length_b   1.000
_cell.length_c   1.000
_cell.angle_alpha   90.00
_cell.angle_beta   90.00
_cell.angle_gamma   90.00
#
_symmetry.space_group_name_H-M   'P 1'
#
loop_
_entity.id
_entity.type
_entity.pdbx_description
1 polymer ?
#
loop_
_entity_poly.entity_id
_entity_poly.type
_entity_poly.pdbx_seq_one_letter_code
_entity_poly.pdbx_strand_id
1 'polypeptide(L)'
;MKKTLLACVIATSLLAGCGPKDLTPEQKQEVASLRSELAKAEQEIVEAKSQQGQYTGGLIRNLITARLEVLGTNKALLEQRINAIESGAKIEISVSGVKPNPEAAAALKTEIETLDTQIADAKKDASQYSGGLLQALKLSAIATQEQTRAMLQQRYLSATYGLAEVKVPNEQANEAITEKQADKAEPHSTRTPLLPPGEGPFGLEAGLSKKNIEDMIGEELEPMANNVNLYTANSLPKMNAGFEAYGLLISPTVGLCQIRALGKDIDTDSYGFTIKSRFKDLMESLSSIYGKAKENDFLLAGSIWKDPRDWMMGLYKHERYLSAEWKGTAEAPLKSKLTSVSIEARANSSDKGYIFLQYNFNNYDVCETEVEAAKKSSL
;
A
#
# COMPACT_ATOMS: atom_id res chain seq x y z
N MET A 1 -20.65 -64.03 48.96
CA MET A 1 -21.09 -63.19 50.09
C MET A 1 -19.84 -62.67 50.81
N LYS A 2 -19.53 -61.38 50.64
CA LYS A 2 -19.36 -60.33 51.68
C LYS A 2 -18.10 -60.45 52.57
N LYS A 3 -17.15 -59.51 52.40
CA LYS A 3 -16.81 -58.35 53.30
C LYS A 3 -15.99 -58.82 54.52
N THR A 4 -14.84 -58.27 54.93
CA THR A 4 -14.35 -56.88 55.06
C THR A 4 -12.93 -56.95 55.66
N LEU A 5 -12.15 -55.85 55.59
CA LEU A 5 -10.73 -55.65 56.03
C LEU A 5 -9.73 -56.01 54.93
N LEU A 6 -9.11 -55.06 54.22
CA LEU A 6 -8.23 -54.04 54.78
C LEU A 6 -8.32 -52.76 53.92
N ALA A 7 -8.95 -51.74 54.48
CA ALA A 7 -8.85 -50.35 54.02
C ALA A 7 -7.66 -49.70 54.75
N CYS A 8 -7.01 -48.73 54.08
CA CYS A 8 -5.90 -47.86 54.53
C CYS A 8 -4.51 -48.16 53.97
N VAL A 9 -4.34 -48.17 52.64
CA VAL A 9 -3.23 -47.48 51.94
C VAL A 9 -3.76 -47.11 50.55
N ILE A 10 -3.28 -46.02 49.95
CA ILE A 10 -3.71 -45.44 48.65
C ILE A 10 -4.89 -44.46 48.80
N ALA A 11 -4.71 -43.46 49.66
CA ALA A 11 -5.45 -42.21 49.60
C ALA A 11 -4.45 -41.05 49.75
N THR A 12 -3.67 -40.77 48.69
CA THR A 12 -3.05 -39.44 48.40
C THR A 12 -2.03 -39.55 47.26
N SER A 13 -2.47 -39.76 46.02
CA SER A 13 -1.60 -39.49 44.85
C SER A 13 -2.35 -39.35 43.53
N LEU A 14 -3.54 -38.75 43.52
CA LEU A 14 -4.23 -38.38 42.28
C LEU A 14 -4.99 -37.05 42.44
N LEU A 15 -4.33 -36.02 42.96
CA LEU A 15 -4.70 -34.61 42.74
C LEU A 15 -3.43 -33.75 42.65
N ALA A 16 -2.43 -34.19 41.88
CA ALA A 16 -1.59 -33.22 41.18
C ALA A 16 -2.36 -32.80 39.92
N GLY A 17 -3.50 -32.13 40.12
CA GLY A 17 -4.01 -31.27 39.07
C GLY A 17 -2.89 -30.31 38.74
N CYS A 18 -2.40 -30.33 37.50
CA CYS A 18 -1.46 -29.34 37.02
C CYS A 18 -2.08 -27.96 37.26
N GLY A 19 -1.70 -27.33 38.38
CA GLY A 19 -1.96 -25.92 38.61
C GLY A 19 -1.29 -25.10 37.50
N PRO A 20 -1.78 -23.87 37.25
CA PRO A 20 -1.21 -23.01 36.22
C PRO A 20 0.31 -22.93 36.43
N LYS A 21 1.06 -23.33 35.40
CA LYS A 21 2.52 -23.31 35.43
C LYS A 21 2.94 -21.87 35.68
N ASP A 22 3.69 -21.62 36.74
CA ASP A 22 4.21 -20.28 37.04
C ASP A 22 4.95 -19.74 35.80
N LEU A 23 4.61 -18.51 35.40
CA LEU A 23 5.24 -17.83 34.27
C LEU A 23 6.76 -17.80 34.42
N THR A 24 7.49 -18.05 33.33
CA THR A 24 8.95 -17.88 33.33
C THR A 24 9.32 -16.41 33.55
N PRO A 25 10.54 -16.10 34.02
CA PRO A 25 11.01 -14.72 34.17
C PRO A 25 10.85 -13.90 32.88
N GLU A 26 11.09 -14.51 31.72
CA GLU A 26 10.96 -13.89 30.40
C GLU A 26 9.48 -13.58 30.08
N GLN A 27 8.58 -14.52 30.35
CA GLN A 27 7.14 -14.32 30.18
C GLN A 27 6.59 -13.24 31.13
N LYS A 28 7.09 -13.17 32.38
CA LYS A 28 6.75 -12.10 33.32
C LYS A 28 7.18 -10.73 32.80
N GLN A 29 8.36 -10.66 32.19
CA GLN A 29 8.85 -9.43 31.57
C GLN A 29 8.03 -9.04 30.33
N GLU A 30 7.70 -9.98 29.45
CA GLU A 30 6.84 -9.72 28.27
C GLU A 30 5.45 -9.25 28.69
N VAL A 31 4.83 -9.89 29.69
CA VAL A 31 3.53 -9.47 30.25
C VAL A 31 3.60 -8.07 30.86
N ALA A 32 4.68 -7.73 31.58
CA ALA A 32 4.86 -6.39 32.12
C ALA A 32 4.95 -5.33 31.01
N SER A 33 5.66 -5.62 29.92
CA SER A 33 5.72 -4.74 28.74
C SER A 33 4.36 -4.59 28.06
N LEU A 34 3.64 -5.70 27.83
CA LEU A 34 2.31 -5.70 27.24
C LEU A 34 1.30 -4.91 28.09
N ARG A 35 1.37 -5.02 29.42
CA ARG A 35 0.53 -4.24 30.35
C ARG A 35 0.82 -2.73 30.27
N SER A 36 2.08 -2.35 30.05
CA SER A 36 2.47 -0.96 29.83
C SER A 36 1.86 -0.42 28.51
N GLU A 37 1.95 -1.19 27.42
CA GLU A 37 1.32 -0.83 26.15
C GLU A 37 -0.21 -0.77 26.24
N LEU A 38 -0.83 -1.68 27.00
CA LEU A 38 -2.27 -1.68 27.25
C LEU A 38 -2.70 -0.41 28.00
N ALA A 39 -1.98 -0.02 29.05
CA ALA A 39 -2.28 1.20 29.80
C ALA A 39 -2.19 2.46 28.92
N LYS A 40 -1.20 2.54 28.03
CA LYS A 40 -1.08 3.64 27.05
C LYS A 40 -2.28 3.65 26.09
N ALA A 41 -2.64 2.51 25.52
CA ALA A 41 -3.78 2.41 24.62
C ALA A 41 -5.10 2.83 25.31
N GLU A 42 -5.30 2.44 26.56
CA GLU A 42 -6.46 2.86 27.36
C GLU A 42 -6.49 4.37 27.60
N GLN A 43 -5.34 4.98 27.91
CA GLN A 43 -5.24 6.43 28.06
C GLN A 43 -5.60 7.14 26.74
N GLU A 44 -5.06 6.69 25.62
CA GLU A 44 -5.36 7.28 24.30
C GLU A 44 -6.84 7.15 23.92
N ILE A 45 -7.51 6.05 24.29
CA ILE A 45 -8.95 5.89 24.12
C ILE A 45 -9.73 6.91 24.93
N VAL A 46 -9.35 7.16 26.18
CA VAL A 46 -10.00 8.15 27.05
C VAL A 46 -9.86 9.56 26.47
N GLU A 47 -8.65 9.91 26.03
CA GLU A 47 -8.37 11.19 25.40
C GLU A 47 -9.18 11.36 24.09
N ALA A 48 -9.19 10.35 23.22
CA ALA A 48 -9.94 10.38 21.98
C ALA A 48 -11.45 10.47 22.21
N LYS A 49 -12.02 9.80 23.22
CA LYS A 49 -13.44 9.93 23.60
C LYS A 49 -13.78 11.34 24.09
N SER A 50 -12.90 11.92 24.91
CA SER A 50 -13.05 13.31 25.37
C SER A 50 -13.07 14.29 24.20
N GLN A 51 -12.15 14.11 23.24
CA GLN A 51 -12.10 14.91 22.01
C GLN A 51 -13.36 14.69 21.14
N GLN A 52 -13.81 13.44 20.96
CA GLN A 52 -15.02 13.13 20.18
C GLN A 52 -16.26 13.87 20.71
N GLY A 53 -16.38 14.01 22.05
CA GLY A 53 -17.47 14.72 22.71
C GLY A 53 -17.52 16.22 22.42
N GLN A 54 -16.42 16.81 21.93
CA GLN A 54 -16.34 18.22 21.54
C GLN A 54 -16.92 18.48 20.15
N TYR A 55 -17.24 17.42 19.38
CA TYR A 55 -17.75 17.53 18.01
C TYR A 55 -19.09 16.80 17.86
N THR A 56 -20.15 17.52 17.49
CA THR A 56 -21.50 16.97 17.29
C THR A 56 -21.68 16.23 15.96
N GLY A 57 -20.72 16.37 15.02
CA GLY A 57 -20.74 15.77 13.68
C GLY A 57 -19.53 16.19 12.83
N GLY A 58 -19.47 15.72 11.58
CA GLY A 58 -18.47 16.15 10.59
C GLY A 58 -17.17 15.33 10.54
N LEU A 59 -16.26 15.72 9.63
CA LEU A 59 -15.05 14.98 9.30
C LEU A 59 -14.19 14.65 10.53
N ILE A 60 -13.96 15.63 11.41
CA ILE A 60 -13.14 15.45 12.62
C ILE A 60 -13.74 14.38 13.53
N ARG A 61 -15.06 14.38 13.72
CA ARG A 61 -15.75 13.34 14.52
C ARG A 61 -15.62 11.96 13.88
N ASN A 62 -15.71 11.87 12.55
CA ASN A 62 -15.57 10.60 11.82
C ASN A 62 -14.13 10.05 11.95
N LEU A 63 -13.12 10.92 11.82
CA LEU A 63 -11.71 10.55 12.03
C LEU A 63 -11.45 10.08 13.47
N ILE A 64 -11.98 10.78 14.48
CA ILE A 64 -11.87 10.35 15.87
C ILE A 64 -12.60 9.01 16.11
N THR A 65 -13.71 8.77 15.42
CA THR A 65 -14.45 7.50 15.51
C THR A 65 -13.62 6.35 14.95
N ALA A 66 -13.03 6.51 13.78
CA ALA A 66 -12.10 5.53 13.20
C ALA A 66 -10.89 5.30 14.11
N ARG A 67 -10.37 6.35 14.77
CA ARG A 67 -9.25 6.24 15.72
C ARG A 67 -9.61 5.37 16.91
N LEU A 68 -10.82 5.56 17.44
CA LEU A 68 -11.33 4.76 18.56
C LEU A 68 -11.50 3.28 18.20
N GLU A 69 -11.87 2.96 16.96
CA GLU A 69 -11.95 1.57 16.50
C GLU A 69 -10.57 0.89 16.43
N VAL A 70 -9.56 1.60 15.90
CA VAL A 70 -8.18 1.09 15.86
C VAL A 70 -7.63 0.88 17.27
N LEU A 71 -7.78 1.88 18.14
CA LEU A 71 -7.30 1.79 19.52
C LEU A 71 -8.04 0.70 20.31
N GLY A 72 -9.35 0.54 20.11
CA GLY A 72 -10.13 -0.54 20.70
C GLY A 72 -9.65 -1.93 20.25
N THR A 73 -9.27 -2.05 18.98
CA THR A 73 -8.69 -3.28 18.43
C THR A 73 -7.31 -3.57 19.02
N ASN A 74 -6.44 -2.56 19.13
CA ASN A 74 -5.13 -2.68 19.78
C ASN A 74 -5.28 -3.15 21.22
N LYS A 75 -6.20 -2.55 21.97
CA LYS A 75 -6.53 -2.98 23.34
C LYS A 75 -6.92 -4.46 23.39
N ALA A 76 -7.85 -4.90 22.54
CA ALA A 76 -8.31 -6.29 22.54
C ALA A 76 -7.19 -7.30 22.21
N LEU A 77 -6.31 -6.96 21.25
CA LEU A 77 -5.16 -7.79 20.88
C LEU A 77 -4.13 -7.89 22.03
N LEU A 78 -3.87 -6.78 22.73
CA LEU A 78 -3.00 -6.75 23.90
C LEU A 78 -3.57 -7.58 25.05
N GLU A 79 -4.86 -7.45 25.36
CA GLU A 79 -5.55 -8.25 26.37
C GLU A 79 -5.53 -9.74 26.02
N GLN A 80 -5.80 -10.10 24.76
CA GLN A 80 -5.73 -11.47 24.28
C GLN A 80 -4.33 -12.05 24.46
N ARG A 81 -3.28 -11.30 24.14
CA ARG A 81 -1.89 -11.75 24.28
C ARG A 81 -1.50 -11.93 25.75
N ILE A 82 -1.86 -10.99 26.63
CA ILE A 82 -1.63 -11.09 28.07
C ILE A 82 -2.32 -12.33 28.63
N ASN A 83 -3.61 -12.52 28.33
CA ASN A 83 -4.39 -13.67 28.79
C ASN A 83 -3.82 -15.00 28.27
N ALA A 84 -3.35 -15.03 27.02
CA ALA A 84 -2.72 -16.22 26.43
C ALA A 84 -1.44 -16.61 27.19
N ILE A 85 -0.58 -15.64 27.52
CA ILE A 85 0.64 -15.89 28.30
C ILE A 85 0.28 -16.32 29.74
N GLU A 86 -0.58 -15.56 30.42
CA GLU A 86 -0.97 -15.78 31.82
C GLU A 86 -1.73 -17.11 32.04
N SER A 87 -2.45 -17.60 31.04
CA SER A 87 -3.17 -18.88 31.13
C SER A 87 -2.27 -20.12 31.23
N GLY A 88 -0.97 -19.98 30.94
CA GLY A 88 -0.01 -21.10 30.96
C GLY A 88 -0.34 -22.23 29.98
N ALA A 89 -1.29 -22.03 29.08
CA ALA A 89 -1.65 -23.00 28.05
C ALA A 89 -0.43 -23.25 27.16
N LYS A 90 -0.19 -24.51 26.78
CA LYS A 90 0.76 -24.83 25.70
C LYS A 90 0.27 -24.09 24.46
N ILE A 91 0.90 -22.96 24.15
CA ILE A 91 0.84 -22.36 22.83
C ILE A 91 1.61 -23.34 21.95
N GLU A 92 0.91 -24.35 21.43
CA GLU A 92 1.31 -24.95 20.17
C GLU A 92 1.35 -23.77 19.20
N ILE A 93 2.54 -23.39 18.75
CA ILE A 93 2.72 -22.38 17.70
C ILE A 93 2.24 -23.04 16.40
N SER A 94 0.93 -23.18 16.30
CA SER A 94 0.18 -23.67 15.14
C SER A 94 -1.11 -22.86 15.09
N VAL A 95 -0.94 -21.55 14.93
CA VAL A 95 -1.98 -20.62 14.49
C VAL A 95 -1.26 -19.73 13.48
N SER A 96 -1.96 -19.36 12.41
CA SER A 96 -1.51 -18.39 11.40
C SER A 96 -1.20 -17.03 12.04
N GLY A 97 -0.09 -16.94 12.77
CA GLY A 97 0.35 -15.80 13.57
C GLY A 97 1.65 -15.28 12.98
N VAL A 98 1.66 -14.00 12.64
CA VAL A 98 2.81 -13.31 12.08
C VAL A 98 3.98 -13.43 13.06
N LYS A 99 5.13 -13.92 12.59
CA LYS A 99 6.34 -14.03 13.41
C LYS A 99 6.81 -12.62 13.79
N PRO A 100 7.18 -12.36 15.07
CA PRO A 100 7.77 -11.09 15.45
C PRO A 100 8.94 -10.70 14.54
N ASN A 101 8.98 -9.44 14.12
CA ASN A 101 10.00 -8.84 13.26
C ASN A 101 10.63 -7.63 13.96
N PRO A 102 11.76 -7.82 14.66
CA PRO A 102 12.43 -6.75 15.41
C PRO A 102 12.94 -5.59 14.54
N GLU A 103 13.34 -5.87 13.29
CA GLU A 103 13.82 -4.84 12.36
C GLU A 103 12.68 -3.93 11.91
N ALA A 104 11.53 -4.52 11.54
CA ALA A 104 10.33 -3.76 11.22
C ALA A 104 9.80 -2.98 12.43
N ALA A 105 9.85 -3.57 13.63
CA ALA A 105 9.45 -2.89 14.86
C ALA A 105 10.32 -1.66 15.17
N ALA A 106 11.64 -1.74 14.93
CA ALA A 106 12.55 -0.60 15.13
C ALA A 106 12.29 0.54 14.13
N ALA A 107 12.03 0.21 12.86
CA ALA A 107 11.67 1.18 11.83
C ALA A 107 10.32 1.87 12.16
N LEU A 108 9.29 1.08 12.48
CA LEU A 108 7.97 1.59 12.85
C LEU A 108 8.01 2.45 14.11
N LYS A 109 8.82 2.09 15.10
CA LYS A 109 9.03 2.91 16.31
C LYS A 109 9.61 4.29 15.96
N THR A 110 10.61 4.33 15.09
CA THR A 110 11.21 5.59 14.61
C THR A 110 10.19 6.45 13.86
N GLU A 111 9.33 5.83 13.05
CA GLU A 111 8.24 6.52 12.35
C GLU A 111 7.20 7.08 13.33
N ILE A 112 6.81 6.33 14.36
CA ILE A 112 5.90 6.79 15.42
C ILE A 112 6.51 7.97 16.17
N GLU A 113 7.77 7.90 16.61
CA GLU A 113 8.45 8.98 17.34
C GLU A 113 8.55 10.27 16.51
N THR A 114 8.81 10.12 15.21
CA THR A 114 8.82 11.24 14.26
C THR A 114 7.43 11.85 14.14
N LEU A 115 6.39 11.03 13.97
CA LEU A 115 5.01 11.49 13.85
C LEU A 115 4.51 12.15 15.14
N ASP A 116 4.94 11.65 16.31
CA ASP A 116 4.61 12.23 17.62
C ASP A 116 5.15 13.65 17.76
N THR A 117 6.38 13.88 17.29
CA THR A 117 6.97 15.22 17.24
C THR A 117 6.17 16.13 16.32
N GLN A 118 5.78 15.64 15.14
CA GLN A 118 4.97 16.42 14.18
C GLN A 118 3.57 16.75 14.72
N ILE A 119 2.91 15.81 15.39
CA ILE A 119 1.61 16.04 16.04
C ILE A 119 1.75 17.10 17.13
N ALA A 120 2.82 17.04 17.94
CA ALA A 120 3.06 18.03 18.99
C ALA A 120 3.25 19.45 18.42
N ASP A 121 4.05 19.57 17.35
CA ASP A 121 4.25 20.83 16.65
C ASP A 121 2.96 21.34 16.01
N ALA A 122 2.20 20.47 15.35
CA ALA A 122 0.92 20.80 14.74
C ALA A 122 -0.10 21.28 15.78
N LYS A 123 -0.13 20.66 16.97
CA LYS A 123 -0.97 21.10 18.10
C LYS A 123 -0.55 22.48 18.63
N LYS A 124 0.75 22.74 18.75
CA LYS A 124 1.29 24.03 19.19
C LYS A 124 1.04 25.14 18.18
N ASP A 125 1.07 24.82 16.89
CA ASP A 125 0.70 25.72 15.81
C ASP A 125 -0.82 25.99 15.81
N ALA A 126 -1.65 24.95 15.89
CA ALA A 126 -3.11 25.08 15.92
C ALA A 126 -3.63 25.89 17.12
N SER A 127 -2.96 25.82 18.28
CA SER A 127 -3.35 26.57 19.48
C SER A 127 -3.14 28.09 19.37
N GLN A 128 -2.40 28.55 18.36
CA GLN A 128 -2.23 29.98 18.07
C GLN A 128 -3.44 30.60 17.38
N TYR A 129 -4.39 29.77 16.93
CA TYR A 129 -5.59 30.18 16.22
C TYR A 129 -6.82 29.88 17.07
N SER A 130 -7.81 30.77 17.04
CA SER A 130 -9.09 30.61 17.75
C SER A 130 -10.27 30.85 16.81
N GLY A 131 -11.10 29.83 16.63
CA GLY A 131 -12.23 29.81 15.71
C GLY A 131 -11.84 29.80 14.23
N GLY A 132 -12.86 29.59 13.38
CA GLY A 132 -12.75 29.76 11.93
C GLY A 132 -12.20 28.55 11.15
N LEU A 133 -12.22 28.68 9.81
CA LEU A 133 -11.87 27.61 8.87
C LEU A 133 -10.42 27.14 9.01
N LEU A 134 -9.48 28.05 9.24
CA LEU A 134 -8.06 27.71 9.39
C LEU A 134 -7.81 26.84 10.63
N GLN A 135 -8.43 27.17 11.76
CA GLN A 135 -8.34 26.34 12.96
C GLN A 135 -8.99 24.98 12.73
N ALA A 136 -10.16 24.93 12.06
CA ALA A 136 -10.83 23.68 11.71
C ALA A 136 -9.99 22.77 10.79
N LEU A 137 -9.29 23.34 9.79
CA LEU A 137 -8.39 22.59 8.92
C LEU A 137 -7.17 22.06 9.67
N LYS A 138 -6.57 22.85 10.57
CA LYS A 138 -5.45 22.40 11.41
C LYS A 138 -5.87 21.28 12.36
N LEU A 139 -7.03 21.40 12.99
CA LEU A 139 -7.59 20.35 13.86
C LEU A 139 -7.92 19.08 13.08
N SER A 140 -8.43 19.20 11.85
CA SER A 140 -8.63 18.05 10.97
C SER A 140 -7.32 17.37 10.60
N ALA A 141 -6.28 18.14 10.30
CA ALA A 141 -4.96 17.58 9.99
C ALA A 141 -4.36 16.85 11.20
N ILE A 142 -4.48 17.43 12.40
CA ILE A 142 -4.06 16.77 13.66
C ILE A 142 -4.83 15.46 13.86
N ALA A 143 -6.15 15.46 13.66
CA ALA A 143 -6.97 14.25 13.79
C ALA A 143 -6.53 13.15 12.79
N THR A 144 -6.17 13.52 11.56
CA THR A 144 -5.62 12.58 10.58
C THR A 144 -4.25 12.05 11.00
N GLN A 145 -3.35 12.89 11.51
CA GLN A 145 -2.05 12.44 12.00
C GLN A 145 -2.20 11.48 13.19
N GLU A 146 -3.12 11.78 14.12
CA GLU A 146 -3.43 10.90 15.26
C GLU A 146 -4.05 9.56 14.81
N GLN A 147 -4.84 9.55 13.73
CA GLN A 147 -5.32 8.32 13.09
C GLN A 147 -4.16 7.48 12.54
N THR A 148 -3.27 8.10 11.77
CA THR A 148 -2.09 7.44 11.19
C THR A 148 -1.19 6.86 12.27
N ARG A 149 -0.99 7.60 13.36
CA ARG A 149 -0.23 7.13 14.53
C ARG A 149 -0.83 5.85 15.12
N ALA A 150 -2.14 5.79 15.31
CA ALA A 150 -2.82 4.60 15.83
C ALA A 150 -2.63 3.37 14.93
N MET A 151 -2.62 3.56 13.61
CA MET A 151 -2.35 2.49 12.64
C MET A 151 -0.88 2.03 12.66
N LEU A 152 0.07 2.96 12.73
CA LEU A 152 1.49 2.62 12.87
C LEU A 152 1.76 1.87 14.17
N GLN A 153 1.09 2.27 15.25
CA GLN A 153 1.18 1.58 16.54
C GLN A 153 0.62 0.15 16.47
N GLN A 154 -0.48 -0.09 15.74
CA GLN A 154 -0.99 -1.45 15.53
C GLN A 154 0.04 -2.33 14.81
N ARG A 155 0.67 -1.81 13.75
CA ARG A 155 1.74 -2.51 13.00
C ARG A 155 2.97 -2.74 13.87
N TYR A 156 3.33 -1.77 14.70
CA TYR A 156 4.43 -1.89 15.65
C TYR A 156 4.17 -3.01 16.68
N LEU A 157 2.96 -3.08 17.23
CA LEU A 157 2.57 -4.12 18.18
C LEU A 157 2.53 -5.51 17.52
N SER A 158 2.04 -5.59 16.28
CA SER A 158 2.12 -6.80 15.43
C SER A 158 3.57 -7.26 15.25
N ALA A 159 4.46 -6.35 14.80
CA ALA A 159 5.86 -6.67 14.58
C ALA A 159 6.61 -7.02 15.88
N THR A 160 6.25 -6.41 17.02
CA THR A 160 6.95 -6.64 18.29
C THR A 160 6.49 -7.92 18.99
N TYR A 161 5.20 -8.20 18.99
CA TYR A 161 4.59 -9.28 19.80
C TYR A 161 3.93 -10.38 18.97
N GLY A 162 3.97 -10.29 17.65
CA GLY A 162 3.33 -11.24 16.73
C GLY A 162 1.80 -11.19 16.80
N LEU A 163 1.22 -10.01 17.05
CA LEU A 163 -0.23 -9.82 17.06
C LEU A 163 -0.77 -9.83 15.63
N ALA A 164 -1.98 -10.36 15.43
CA ALA A 164 -2.63 -10.32 14.13
C ALA A 164 -2.98 -8.87 13.75
N GLU A 165 -2.61 -8.46 12.53
CA GLU A 165 -3.08 -7.19 11.98
C GLU A 165 -4.57 -7.28 11.64
N VAL A 166 -5.36 -6.36 12.17
CA VAL A 166 -6.78 -6.24 11.84
C VAL A 166 -6.91 -5.08 10.87
N LYS A 167 -7.27 -5.39 9.62
CA LYS A 167 -7.62 -4.39 8.61
C LYS A 167 -8.89 -3.66 9.07
N VAL A 168 -8.80 -2.35 9.27
CA VAL A 168 -9.93 -1.51 9.70
C VAL A 168 -10.83 -1.24 8.47
N PRO A 169 -12.17 -1.16 8.61
CA PRO A 169 -13.12 -1.20 7.49
C PRO A 169 -13.08 -0.06 6.46
N ASN A 170 -12.14 0.90 6.54
CA ASN A 170 -11.91 1.79 5.39
C ASN A 170 -11.06 1.11 4.29
N GLU A 171 -10.62 -0.13 4.51
CA GLU A 171 -10.19 -1.06 3.46
C GLU A 171 -11.33 -2.00 2.99
N GLN A 172 -12.51 -1.97 3.61
CA GLN A 172 -13.63 -2.89 3.29
C GLN A 172 -14.68 -2.32 2.33
N ALA A 173 -14.48 -1.12 1.79
CA ALA A 173 -15.22 -0.72 0.58
C ALA A 173 -14.81 -1.54 -0.67
N ASN A 174 -13.75 -2.35 -0.60
CA ASN A 174 -13.27 -3.17 -1.71
C ASN A 174 -13.45 -4.70 -1.54
N GLU A 175 -14.02 -5.17 -0.42
CA GLU A 175 -14.27 -6.61 -0.20
C GLU A 175 -15.75 -6.95 0.06
N ALA A 176 -16.66 -5.97 0.00
CA ALA A 176 -18.10 -6.19 0.10
C ALA A 176 -18.89 -5.60 -1.08
N ILE A 177 -18.36 -5.79 -2.30
CA ILE A 177 -19.19 -5.86 -3.52
C ILE A 177 -18.77 -7.13 -4.29
N THR A 178 -18.72 -8.24 -3.58
CA THR A 178 -18.60 -9.58 -4.16
C THR A 178 -19.72 -10.43 -3.60
N GLU A 179 -20.96 -9.99 -3.82
CA GLU A 179 -22.12 -10.84 -4.11
C GLU A 179 -23.36 -9.96 -4.34
N LYS A 180 -23.99 -10.15 -5.49
CA LYS A 180 -25.17 -9.43 -6.04
C LYS A 180 -24.93 -8.08 -6.73
N GLN A 181 -24.31 -8.15 -7.91
CA GLN A 181 -24.98 -7.69 -9.12
C GLN A 181 -24.56 -8.56 -10.32
N ALA A 182 -25.13 -9.76 -10.37
CA ALA A 182 -25.42 -10.38 -11.65
C ALA A 182 -26.64 -9.66 -12.27
N ASP A 183 -26.66 -9.60 -13.59
CA ASP A 183 -27.49 -8.79 -14.49
C ASP A 183 -27.04 -7.32 -14.57
N LYS A 184 -26.32 -6.88 -15.62
CA LYS A 184 -26.47 -7.22 -17.03
C LYS A 184 -25.16 -6.92 -17.76
N ALA A 185 -24.28 -7.92 -17.90
CA ALA A 185 -23.21 -7.87 -18.88
C ALA A 185 -23.82 -8.18 -20.25
N GLU A 186 -23.79 -7.21 -21.17
CA GLU A 186 -23.84 -7.54 -22.58
C GLU A 186 -22.49 -8.19 -22.97
N PRO A 187 -22.49 -9.18 -23.88
CA PRO A 187 -21.43 -10.17 -23.97
C PRO A 187 -20.23 -9.63 -24.73
N HIS A 188 -19.12 -9.36 -24.05
CA HIS A 188 -17.82 -9.29 -24.71
C HIS A 188 -17.26 -10.71 -24.88
N SER A 189 -17.19 -11.10 -26.14
CA SER A 189 -16.78 -12.41 -26.66
C SER A 189 -15.40 -12.83 -26.15
N THR A 190 -15.34 -13.77 -25.21
CA THR A 190 -14.11 -14.45 -24.80
C THR A 190 -13.62 -15.38 -25.92
N ARG A 191 -12.66 -14.93 -26.73
CA ARG A 191 -11.82 -15.86 -27.50
C ARG A 191 -10.67 -16.34 -26.61
N THR A 192 -10.38 -17.64 -26.66
CA THR A 192 -9.21 -18.22 -26.00
C THR A 192 -7.93 -17.64 -26.60
N PRO A 193 -6.95 -17.19 -25.79
CA PRO A 193 -5.65 -16.75 -26.29
C PRO A 193 -5.00 -17.79 -27.21
N LEU A 194 -4.58 -17.37 -28.40
CA LEU A 194 -4.08 -18.24 -29.46
C LEU A 194 -2.54 -18.34 -29.49
N LEU A 195 -1.85 -17.44 -28.76
CA LEU A 195 -0.40 -17.36 -28.72
C LEU A 195 0.11 -17.29 -27.26
N PRO A 196 1.22 -17.97 -26.91
CA PRO A 196 1.77 -17.93 -25.56
C PRO A 196 2.41 -16.57 -25.24
N PRO A 197 2.48 -16.16 -23.95
CA PRO A 197 3.20 -14.96 -23.52
C PRO A 197 4.69 -15.03 -23.88
N GLY A 198 5.25 -13.89 -24.32
CA GLY A 198 6.70 -13.74 -24.53
C GLY A 198 7.47 -13.42 -23.24
N GLU A 199 8.77 -13.18 -23.39
CA GLU A 199 9.68 -12.91 -22.25
C GLU A 199 9.95 -11.42 -22.01
N GLY A 200 9.36 -10.55 -22.83
CA GLY A 200 9.43 -9.09 -22.62
C GLY A 200 8.40 -8.56 -21.61
N PRO A 201 8.40 -7.24 -21.37
CA PRO A 201 7.50 -6.60 -20.40
C PRO A 201 6.03 -6.95 -20.66
N PHE A 202 5.31 -7.31 -19.59
CA PHE A 202 3.92 -7.78 -19.65
C PHE A 202 3.66 -8.95 -20.61
N GLY A 203 4.70 -9.71 -20.95
CA GLY A 203 4.61 -10.82 -21.90
C GLY A 203 4.63 -10.40 -23.36
N LEU A 204 4.99 -9.15 -23.67
CA LEU A 204 5.08 -8.62 -25.03
C LEU A 204 6.53 -8.36 -25.45
N GLU A 205 6.81 -8.55 -26.72
CA GLU A 205 8.14 -8.33 -27.31
C GLU A 205 8.13 -7.21 -28.34
N ALA A 206 9.30 -6.58 -28.54
CA ALA A 206 9.50 -5.56 -29.55
C ALA A 206 9.10 -6.09 -30.94
N GLY A 207 8.34 -5.28 -31.67
CA GLY A 207 7.96 -5.54 -33.06
C GLY A 207 6.77 -6.46 -33.27
N LEU A 208 6.05 -6.86 -32.20
CA LEU A 208 4.78 -7.56 -32.36
C LEU A 208 3.76 -6.69 -33.13
N SER A 209 3.07 -7.30 -34.09
CA SER A 209 1.98 -6.62 -34.80
C SER A 209 0.77 -6.44 -33.89
N LYS A 210 -0.13 -5.52 -34.25
CA LYS A 210 -1.43 -5.35 -33.58
C LYS A 210 -2.16 -6.71 -33.46
N LYS A 211 -2.27 -7.42 -34.58
CA LYS A 211 -2.93 -8.73 -34.65
C LYS A 211 -2.30 -9.77 -33.74
N ASN A 212 -0.96 -9.85 -33.69
CA ASN A 212 -0.30 -10.82 -32.81
C ASN A 212 -0.63 -10.54 -31.34
N ILE A 213 -0.70 -9.26 -30.93
CA ILE A 213 -1.05 -8.89 -29.56
C ILE A 213 -2.52 -9.23 -29.27
N GLU A 214 -3.43 -8.92 -30.20
CA GLU A 214 -4.85 -9.31 -30.10
C GLU A 214 -5.02 -10.83 -29.96
N ASP A 215 -4.28 -11.61 -30.75
CA ASP A 215 -4.26 -13.06 -30.67
C ASP A 215 -3.65 -13.59 -29.34
N MET A 216 -2.73 -12.84 -28.72
CA MET A 216 -2.15 -13.16 -27.41
C MET A 216 -3.09 -12.84 -26.24
N ILE A 217 -3.95 -11.82 -26.35
CA ILE A 217 -4.88 -11.43 -25.27
C ILE A 217 -6.29 -12.00 -25.47
N GLY A 218 -6.66 -12.39 -26.69
CA GLY A 218 -8.00 -12.88 -27.03
C GLY A 218 -9.05 -11.78 -27.20
N GLU A 219 -8.62 -10.52 -27.33
CA GLU A 219 -9.45 -9.31 -27.38
C GLU A 219 -8.90 -8.35 -28.44
N GLU A 220 -9.77 -7.54 -29.06
CA GLU A 220 -9.34 -6.51 -30.02
C GLU A 220 -8.80 -5.27 -29.29
N LEU A 221 -7.75 -4.67 -29.85
CA LEU A 221 -7.15 -3.47 -29.29
C LEU A 221 -7.92 -2.22 -29.75
N GLU A 222 -8.33 -1.40 -28.78
CA GLU A 222 -9.08 -0.17 -29.03
C GLU A 222 -8.12 0.97 -29.45
N PRO A 223 -8.38 1.69 -30.55
CA PRO A 223 -7.56 2.83 -30.91
C PRO A 223 -7.80 4.01 -29.96
N MET A 224 -6.73 4.65 -29.48
CA MET A 224 -6.85 5.86 -28.69
C MET A 224 -7.18 7.05 -29.60
N ALA A 225 -8.32 7.70 -29.37
CA ALA A 225 -8.76 8.84 -30.16
C ALA A 225 -7.69 9.94 -30.22
N ASN A 226 -7.56 10.57 -31.40
CA ASN A 226 -6.60 11.65 -31.68
C ASN A 226 -5.12 11.28 -31.49
N ASN A 227 -4.79 9.98 -31.39
CA ASN A 227 -3.42 9.50 -31.31
C ASN A 227 -3.13 8.54 -32.46
N VAL A 228 -1.95 8.72 -33.06
CA VAL A 228 -1.50 7.90 -34.19
C VAL A 228 -0.85 6.65 -33.64
N ASN A 229 -1.25 5.49 -34.14
CA ASN A 229 -0.66 4.19 -33.81
C ASN A 229 -0.70 3.80 -32.32
N LEU A 230 -1.50 4.50 -31.50
CA LEU A 230 -1.64 4.23 -30.07
C LEU A 230 -2.95 3.48 -29.82
N TYR A 231 -2.84 2.33 -29.17
CA TYR A 231 -3.96 1.47 -28.83
C TYR A 231 -4.04 1.24 -27.33
N THR A 232 -5.23 0.95 -26.82
CA THR A 232 -5.49 0.66 -25.42
C THR A 232 -5.90 -0.78 -25.19
N ALA A 233 -5.52 -1.31 -24.04
CA ALA A 233 -5.93 -2.61 -23.52
C ALA A 233 -6.09 -2.55 -21.99
N ASN A 234 -6.99 -3.36 -21.45
CA ASN A 234 -7.19 -3.51 -20.00
C ASN A 234 -6.49 -4.75 -19.43
N SER A 235 -6.03 -5.64 -20.31
CA SER A 235 -5.29 -6.86 -19.95
C SER A 235 -4.13 -7.07 -20.91
N LEU A 236 -3.07 -7.71 -20.41
CA LEU A 236 -1.91 -8.14 -21.18
C LEU A 236 -1.52 -9.57 -20.76
N PRO A 237 -0.74 -10.30 -21.57
CA PRO A 237 -0.45 -11.73 -21.33
C PRO A 237 0.19 -12.03 -19.97
N LYS A 238 1.01 -11.12 -19.43
CA LYS A 238 1.47 -11.16 -18.02
C LYS A 238 1.00 -9.89 -17.33
N MET A 239 0.23 -10.02 -16.26
CA MET A 239 -0.30 -8.88 -15.50
C MET A 239 0.53 -8.56 -14.25
N ASN A 240 0.46 -7.30 -13.82
CA ASN A 240 0.95 -6.84 -12.53
C ASN A 240 -0.20 -6.13 -11.82
N ALA A 241 -0.47 -6.50 -10.56
CA ALA A 241 -1.64 -6.04 -9.80
C ALA A 241 -1.69 -4.51 -9.57
N GLY A 242 -0.57 -3.81 -9.74
CA GLY A 242 -0.46 -2.36 -9.61
C GLY A 242 -0.95 -1.56 -10.81
N PHE A 243 -1.21 -2.20 -11.96
CA PHE A 243 -1.64 -1.54 -13.20
C PHE A 243 -3.02 -2.02 -13.65
N GLU A 244 -3.77 -1.13 -14.29
CA GLU A 244 -5.16 -1.40 -14.73
C GLU A 244 -5.43 -1.09 -16.21
N ALA A 245 -4.61 -0.24 -16.83
CA ALA A 245 -4.76 0.10 -18.24
C ALA A 245 -3.40 0.21 -18.93
N TYR A 246 -3.37 -0.13 -20.21
CA TYR A 246 -2.17 -0.17 -21.02
C TYR A 246 -2.34 0.61 -22.31
N GLY A 247 -1.36 1.46 -22.64
CA GLY A 247 -1.21 2.09 -23.94
C GLY A 247 -0.09 1.42 -24.73
N LEU A 248 -0.37 0.98 -25.94
CA LEU A 248 0.55 0.27 -26.83
C LEU A 248 0.79 1.11 -28.09
N LEU A 249 2.03 1.56 -28.31
CA LEU A 249 2.40 2.23 -29.55
C LEU A 249 2.87 1.18 -30.57
N ILE A 250 2.09 0.97 -31.62
CA ILE A 250 2.28 -0.10 -32.59
C ILE A 250 2.37 0.50 -34.00
N SER A 251 3.58 0.54 -34.55
CA SER A 251 3.80 0.96 -35.93
C SER A 251 3.25 -0.09 -36.91
N PRO A 252 2.65 0.34 -38.04
CA PRO A 252 2.28 -0.56 -39.13
C PRO A 252 3.52 -1.16 -39.84
N THR A 253 4.70 -0.56 -39.70
CA THR A 253 5.93 -0.98 -40.40
C THR A 253 6.85 -1.81 -39.51
N VAL A 254 7.01 -1.42 -38.24
CA VAL A 254 7.97 -2.06 -37.31
C VAL A 254 7.32 -2.68 -36.07
N GLY A 255 5.99 -2.68 -35.97
CA GLY A 255 5.25 -3.30 -34.86
C GLY A 255 5.37 -2.54 -33.53
N LEU A 256 5.22 -3.25 -32.41
CA LEU A 256 5.23 -2.71 -31.05
C LEU A 256 6.55 -2.00 -30.73
N CYS A 257 6.46 -0.73 -30.34
CA CYS A 257 7.60 0.15 -30.04
C CYS A 257 7.65 0.63 -28.59
N GLN A 258 6.49 0.74 -27.94
CA GLN A 258 6.39 1.25 -26.58
C GLN A 258 5.20 0.65 -25.86
N ILE A 259 5.37 0.40 -24.56
CA ILE A 259 4.29 0.02 -23.64
C ILE A 259 4.22 1.08 -22.56
N ARG A 260 3.02 1.61 -22.32
CA ARG A 260 2.68 2.51 -21.21
C ARG A 260 1.73 1.77 -20.30
N ALA A 261 2.06 1.60 -19.03
CA ALA A 261 1.19 1.01 -18.04
C ALA A 261 0.74 2.09 -17.06
N LEU A 262 -0.58 2.26 -16.95
CA LEU A 262 -1.23 3.20 -16.04
C LEU A 262 -1.57 2.46 -14.75
N GLY A 263 -0.98 2.94 -13.66
CA GLY A 263 -1.24 2.42 -12.33
C GLY A 263 -2.66 2.73 -11.88
N LYS A 264 -3.17 1.91 -10.96
CA LYS A 264 -4.43 2.20 -10.26
C LYS A 264 -4.35 3.51 -9.49
N ASP A 265 -5.50 4.14 -9.28
CA ASP A 265 -5.62 5.24 -8.34
C ASP A 265 -5.19 4.80 -6.93
N ILE A 266 -4.33 5.61 -6.31
CA ILE A 266 -3.78 5.44 -4.98
C ILE A 266 -4.22 6.63 -4.14
N ASP A 267 -5.03 6.38 -3.12
CA ASP A 267 -5.34 7.36 -2.08
C ASP A 267 -4.08 7.64 -1.24
N THR A 268 -3.81 8.91 -0.99
CA THR A 268 -2.64 9.38 -0.25
C THR A 268 -2.96 10.66 0.50
N ASP A 269 -2.13 11.00 1.49
CA ASP A 269 -2.17 12.33 2.10
C ASP A 269 -1.49 13.38 1.22
N SER A 270 -1.57 14.63 1.66
CA SER A 270 -0.96 15.76 0.95
C SER A 270 0.57 15.70 0.87
N TYR A 271 1.22 14.90 1.73
CA TYR A 271 2.66 14.65 1.74
C TYR A 271 3.08 13.58 0.71
N GLY A 272 2.12 12.80 0.19
CA GLY A 272 2.34 11.80 -0.85
C GLY A 272 3.01 10.52 -0.36
N PHE A 273 2.93 10.16 0.92
CA PHE A 273 3.70 9.03 1.46
C PHE A 273 3.37 7.71 0.78
N THR A 274 2.09 7.42 0.54
CA THR A 274 1.68 6.18 -0.13
C THR A 274 2.23 6.11 -1.55
N ILE A 275 2.18 7.23 -2.29
CA ILE A 275 2.74 7.33 -3.65
C ILE A 275 4.25 7.10 -3.64
N LYS A 276 4.98 7.75 -2.74
CA LYS A 276 6.43 7.59 -2.59
C LYS A 276 6.81 6.14 -2.27
N SER A 277 6.06 5.49 -1.38
CA SER A 277 6.30 4.08 -1.04
C SER A 277 6.10 3.19 -2.26
N ARG A 278 4.96 3.32 -2.97
CA ARG A 278 4.66 2.51 -4.16
C ARG A 278 5.66 2.74 -5.29
N PHE A 279 6.07 4.00 -5.47
CA PHE A 279 7.13 4.36 -6.40
C PHE A 279 8.44 3.64 -6.05
N LYS A 280 8.86 3.71 -4.78
CA LYS A 280 10.10 3.07 -4.31
C LYS A 280 10.05 1.55 -4.44
N ASP A 281 8.95 0.91 -4.05
CA ASP A 281 8.76 -0.54 -4.17
C ASP A 281 8.93 -1.01 -5.62
N LEU A 282 8.29 -0.30 -6.56
CA LEU A 282 8.40 -0.61 -7.99
C LEU A 282 9.81 -0.32 -8.52
N MET A 283 10.42 0.78 -8.09
CA MET A 283 11.78 1.16 -8.47
C MET A 283 12.79 0.10 -8.06
N GLU A 284 12.72 -0.39 -6.82
CA GLU A 284 13.61 -1.44 -6.31
C GLU A 284 13.41 -2.76 -7.07
N SER A 285 12.14 -3.11 -7.33
CA SER A 285 11.80 -4.28 -8.14
C SER A 285 12.39 -4.20 -9.55
N LEU A 286 12.23 -3.07 -10.24
CA LEU A 286 12.83 -2.85 -11.56
C LEU A 286 14.36 -2.78 -11.52
N SER A 287 14.93 -2.23 -10.45
CA SER A 287 16.37 -2.15 -10.28
C SER A 287 17.03 -3.52 -10.10
N SER A 288 16.31 -4.50 -9.54
CA SER A 288 16.77 -5.89 -9.50
C SER A 288 16.91 -6.53 -10.89
N ILE A 289 16.19 -6.01 -11.88
CA ILE A 289 16.17 -6.51 -13.27
C ILE A 289 17.15 -5.75 -14.16
N TYR A 290 17.13 -4.42 -14.05
CA TYR A 290 17.80 -3.48 -14.97
C TYR A 290 19.00 -2.75 -14.36
N GLY A 291 19.32 -2.99 -13.09
CA GLY A 291 20.41 -2.32 -12.37
C GLY A 291 19.99 -0.98 -11.78
N LYS A 292 20.97 -0.13 -11.47
CA LYS A 292 20.72 1.14 -10.76
C LYS A 292 20.00 2.15 -11.68
N ALA A 293 18.89 2.70 -11.19
CA ALA A 293 18.16 3.76 -11.87
C ALA A 293 18.86 5.13 -11.72
N LYS A 294 18.60 6.03 -12.67
CA LYS A 294 18.77 7.47 -12.47
C LYS A 294 17.48 8.04 -11.91
N GLU A 295 17.50 8.42 -10.63
CA GLU A 295 16.37 9.02 -9.94
C GLU A 295 16.37 10.54 -10.10
N ASN A 296 15.18 11.13 -10.24
CA ASN A 296 14.97 12.56 -10.18
C ASN A 296 13.74 12.85 -9.29
N ASP A 297 13.96 13.49 -8.14
CA ASP A 297 12.93 14.15 -7.34
C ASP A 297 13.29 15.64 -7.27
N PHE A 298 12.55 16.49 -7.97
CA PHE A 298 12.80 17.92 -7.94
C PHE A 298 11.52 18.74 -8.02
N LEU A 299 11.58 19.92 -7.41
CA LEU A 299 10.58 20.96 -7.49
C LEU A 299 11.08 22.05 -8.44
N LEU A 300 10.23 22.52 -9.35
CA LEU A 300 10.56 23.61 -10.26
C LEU A 300 10.88 24.89 -9.49
N ALA A 301 11.88 25.62 -10.00
CA ALA A 301 12.26 26.90 -9.44
C ALA A 301 11.08 27.88 -9.49
N GLY A 302 10.80 28.55 -8.36
CA GLY A 302 9.68 29.49 -8.24
C GLY A 302 8.35 28.87 -7.85
N SER A 303 8.27 27.55 -7.69
CA SER A 303 7.05 26.90 -7.16
C SER A 303 6.70 27.38 -5.76
N ILE A 304 5.41 27.62 -5.54
CA ILE A 304 4.88 27.97 -4.20
C ILE A 304 4.63 26.73 -3.34
N TRP A 305 4.54 25.53 -3.94
CA TRP A 305 4.28 24.23 -3.29
C TRP A 305 5.55 23.62 -2.70
N LYS A 306 6.27 24.43 -1.93
CA LYS A 306 7.60 24.10 -1.41
C LYS A 306 7.58 23.41 -0.05
N ASP A 307 6.48 23.54 0.69
CA ASP A 307 6.37 22.91 2.00
C ASP A 307 6.15 21.40 1.83
N PRO A 308 6.67 20.55 2.73
CA PRO A 308 6.54 19.09 2.59
C PRO A 308 5.08 18.60 2.46
N ARG A 309 4.14 19.33 3.07
CA ARG A 309 2.71 19.03 3.01
C ARG A 309 2.07 19.33 1.66
N ASP A 310 2.74 20.10 0.80
CA ASP A 310 2.27 20.48 -0.52
C ASP A 310 2.82 19.54 -1.60
N TRP A 311 3.49 18.46 -1.21
CA TRP A 311 4.16 17.55 -2.15
C TRP A 311 3.21 17.03 -3.23
N MET A 312 2.00 16.59 -2.85
CA MET A 312 0.98 16.17 -3.81
C MET A 312 0.46 17.32 -4.65
N MET A 313 0.36 18.53 -4.10
CA MET A 313 -0.03 19.71 -4.88
C MET A 313 1.02 20.09 -5.92
N GLY A 314 2.31 20.02 -5.58
CA GLY A 314 3.39 20.20 -6.53
C GLY A 314 3.32 19.16 -7.65
N LEU A 315 3.04 17.90 -7.32
CA LEU A 315 2.90 16.82 -8.31
C LEU A 315 1.68 17.06 -9.22
N TYR A 316 0.53 17.39 -8.64
CA TYR A 316 -0.73 17.66 -9.35
C TYR A 316 -0.67 18.89 -10.26
N LYS A 317 0.09 19.92 -9.85
CA LYS A 317 0.32 21.12 -10.65
C LYS A 317 1.47 21.00 -11.63
N HIS A 318 2.08 19.82 -11.77
CA HIS A 318 3.24 19.58 -12.63
C HIS A 318 4.44 20.48 -12.31
N GLU A 319 4.54 20.89 -11.04
CA GLU A 319 5.65 21.70 -10.52
C GLU A 319 6.65 20.85 -9.74
N ARG A 320 6.29 19.62 -9.39
CA ARG A 320 7.20 18.61 -8.82
C ARG A 320 7.19 17.35 -9.68
N TYR A 321 8.36 16.75 -9.82
CA TYR A 321 8.55 15.50 -10.56
C TYR A 321 9.24 14.50 -9.65
N LEU A 322 8.68 13.30 -9.53
CA LEU A 322 9.34 12.13 -8.96
C LEU A 322 9.37 11.04 -10.04
N SER A 323 10.58 10.70 -10.49
CA SER A 323 10.81 9.78 -11.61
C SER A 323 12.09 8.97 -11.41
N ALA A 324 12.14 7.80 -12.04
CA ALA A 324 13.35 7.00 -12.14
C ALA A 324 13.45 6.41 -13.54
N GLU A 325 14.66 6.38 -14.08
CA GLU A 325 14.92 5.96 -15.45
C GLU A 325 16.12 4.99 -15.53
N TRP A 326 15.94 3.92 -16.29
CA TRP A 326 16.99 3.02 -16.73
C TRP A 326 17.21 3.23 -18.22
N LYS A 327 18.45 3.50 -18.65
CA LYS A 327 18.81 3.60 -20.06
C LYS A 327 19.85 2.56 -20.42
N GLY A 328 19.63 1.87 -21.53
CA GLY A 328 20.64 1.01 -22.13
C GLY A 328 21.67 1.84 -22.89
N THR A 329 22.93 1.40 -22.86
CA THR A 329 23.97 1.90 -23.76
C THR A 329 24.43 0.79 -24.69
N ALA A 330 25.30 1.09 -25.66
CA ALA A 330 25.88 0.07 -26.53
C ALA A 330 26.72 -0.95 -25.72
N GLU A 331 27.35 -0.50 -24.64
CA GLU A 331 28.21 -1.30 -23.76
C GLU A 331 27.40 -2.07 -22.69
N ALA A 332 26.23 -1.54 -22.30
CA ALA A 332 25.35 -2.13 -21.30
C ALA A 332 23.88 -2.05 -21.76
N PRO A 333 23.46 -2.92 -22.70
CA PRO A 333 22.10 -2.92 -23.20
C PRO A 333 21.13 -3.45 -22.14
N LEU A 334 19.89 -2.95 -22.15
CA LEU A 334 18.83 -3.50 -21.33
C LEU A 334 18.31 -4.81 -21.93
N LYS A 335 17.78 -5.68 -21.07
CA LYS A 335 17.11 -6.92 -21.49
C LYS A 335 15.89 -6.60 -22.38
N SER A 336 15.44 -7.60 -23.13
CA SER A 336 14.20 -7.54 -23.92
C SER A 336 14.18 -6.42 -24.98
N LYS A 337 15.35 -6.09 -25.56
CA LYS A 337 15.52 -5.07 -26.61
C LYS A 337 15.02 -3.68 -26.20
N LEU A 338 15.12 -3.34 -24.93
CA LEU A 338 14.71 -2.04 -24.40
C LEU A 338 15.84 -1.00 -24.58
N THR A 339 15.47 0.21 -24.96
CA THR A 339 16.35 1.39 -24.92
C THR A 339 16.22 2.13 -23.60
N SER A 340 15.00 2.18 -23.06
CA SER A 340 14.75 2.77 -21.76
C SER A 340 13.54 2.16 -21.04
N VAL A 341 13.59 2.21 -19.72
CA VAL A 341 12.47 1.99 -18.82
C VAL A 341 12.35 3.24 -17.96
N SER A 342 11.14 3.75 -17.74
CA SER A 342 10.91 4.84 -16.80
C SER A 342 9.70 4.60 -15.94
N ILE A 343 9.76 5.08 -14.71
CA ILE A 343 8.62 5.21 -13.81
C ILE A 343 8.45 6.66 -13.38
N GLU A 344 7.21 7.09 -13.23
CA GLU A 344 6.84 8.43 -12.79
C GLU A 344 5.71 8.34 -11.77
N ALA A 345 5.81 9.10 -10.69
CA ALA A 345 4.65 9.40 -9.87
C ALA A 345 3.81 10.47 -10.59
N ARG A 346 2.49 10.31 -10.59
CA ARG A 346 1.54 11.29 -11.14
C ARG A 346 0.41 11.50 -10.14
N ALA A 347 -0.25 12.66 -10.22
CA ALA A 347 -1.34 13.03 -9.32
C ALA A 347 -2.58 13.47 -10.11
N ASN A 348 -3.74 13.02 -9.66
CA ASN A 348 -5.06 13.41 -10.16
C ASN A 348 -5.67 14.51 -9.29
N SER A 349 -5.23 14.63 -8.04
CA SER A 349 -5.64 15.62 -7.05
C SER A 349 -4.56 15.79 -5.97
N SER A 350 -4.86 16.56 -4.92
CA SER A 350 -3.99 16.72 -3.74
C SER A 350 -3.90 15.48 -2.85
N ASP A 351 -4.76 14.49 -3.06
CA ASP A 351 -4.93 13.29 -2.22
C ASP A 351 -5.06 11.99 -3.03
N LYS A 352 -4.94 12.06 -4.36
CA LYS A 352 -4.93 10.89 -5.25
C LYS A 352 -3.85 11.00 -6.29
N GLY A 353 -3.18 9.89 -6.53
CA GLY A 353 -2.21 9.77 -7.61
C GLY A 353 -2.08 8.34 -8.09
N TYR A 354 -1.15 8.11 -9.00
CA TYR A 354 -0.88 6.79 -9.57
C TYR A 354 0.58 6.73 -10.02
N ILE A 355 1.07 5.51 -10.26
CA ILE A 355 2.39 5.29 -10.84
C ILE A 355 2.24 5.00 -12.33
N PHE A 356 2.98 5.73 -13.15
CA PHE A 356 3.06 5.52 -14.58
C PHE A 356 4.37 4.78 -14.90
N LEU A 357 4.30 3.70 -15.67
CA LEU A 357 5.47 2.92 -16.10
C LEU A 357 5.52 2.90 -17.63
N GLN A 358 6.70 3.16 -18.19
CA GLN A 358 6.93 3.15 -19.62
C GLN A 358 8.13 2.28 -19.99
N TYR A 359 7.94 1.49 -21.05
CA TYR A 359 8.99 0.71 -21.71
C TYR A 359 9.15 1.20 -23.14
N ASN A 360 10.35 1.61 -23.52
CA ASN A 360 10.71 1.94 -24.89
C ASN A 360 11.60 0.84 -25.47
N PHE A 361 11.19 0.26 -26.58
CA PHE A 361 11.99 -0.70 -27.32
C PHE A 361 13.01 0.01 -28.23
N ASN A 362 13.90 -0.75 -28.86
CA ASN A 362 14.95 -0.24 -29.73
C ASN A 362 14.48 0.22 -31.11
N ASN A 363 13.22 -0.01 -31.46
CA ASN A 363 12.54 0.49 -32.66
C ASN A 363 11.66 1.74 -32.38
N TYR A 364 11.76 2.34 -31.19
CA TYR A 364 10.91 3.45 -30.77
C TYR A 364 11.06 4.72 -31.63
N ASP A 365 12.27 4.98 -32.14
CA ASP A 365 12.61 6.11 -33.01
C ASP A 365 11.82 6.12 -34.33
N VAL A 366 11.58 4.93 -34.90
CA VAL A 366 10.73 4.77 -36.10
C VAL A 366 9.30 5.17 -35.79
N CYS A 367 8.75 4.67 -34.68
CA CYS A 367 7.40 5.02 -34.24
C CYS A 367 7.25 6.52 -33.93
N GLU A 368 8.25 7.13 -33.29
CA GLU A 368 8.25 8.57 -33.01
C GLU A 368 8.21 9.38 -34.33
N THR A 369 9.00 8.98 -35.32
CA THR A 369 9.01 9.61 -36.65
C THR A 369 7.65 9.53 -37.35
N GLU A 370 6.98 8.37 -37.29
CA GLU A 370 5.63 8.19 -37.85
C GLU A 370 4.60 9.09 -37.18
N VAL A 371 4.63 9.17 -35.85
CA VAL A 371 3.72 10.03 -35.07
C VAL A 371 3.94 11.51 -35.41
N GLU A 372 5.19 11.96 -35.47
CA GLU A 372 5.52 13.35 -35.81
C GLU A 372 5.18 13.71 -37.25
N ALA A 373 5.36 12.78 -38.20
CA ALA A 373 4.93 12.98 -39.59
C ALA A 373 3.42 13.14 -39.70
N ALA A 374 2.65 12.32 -38.98
CA ALA A 374 1.19 12.41 -38.96
C ALA A 374 0.69 13.72 -38.33
N LYS A 375 1.30 14.18 -37.23
CA LYS A 375 1.01 15.51 -36.66
C LYS A 375 1.24 16.64 -37.66
N LYS A 376 2.38 16.63 -38.35
CA LYS A 376 2.70 17.63 -39.38
C LYS A 376 1.71 17.62 -40.54
N SER A 377 1.18 16.45 -40.91
CA SER A 377 0.17 16.34 -41.98
C SER A 377 -1.23 16.83 -41.57
N SER A 378 -1.47 17.04 -40.29
CA SER A 378 -2.74 17.52 -39.73
C SER A 378 -2.79 19.04 -39.47
N LEU A 379 -1.68 19.73 -39.73
CA LEU A 379 -1.53 21.19 -39.73
C LEU A 379 -1.58 21.71 -41.17
#